data_AF-A0A920KQJ8-F1
#
_entry.id   AF-A0A920KQJ8-F1
#
_cell.length_a   1.000
_cell.length_b   1.000
_cell.length_c   1.000
_cell.angle_alpha   90.00
_cell.angle_beta   90.00
_cell.angle_gamma   90.00
#
_symmetry.space_group_name_H-M   'P 1'
#
loop_
_entity.id
_entity.type
_entity.pdbx_description
1 polymer ?
#
loop_
_entity_poly.entity_id
_entity_poly.type
_entity_poly.pdbx_seq_one_letter_code
_entity_poly.pdbx_strand_id
1 'polypeptide(L)' 'MTDTVVYPIPDHFSEAHVTPERYHTLYRQSLDDPDTFWSEQAQLLDWHSP' A
#
# COMPACT_ATOMS: atom_id res chain seq x y z
N MET A 1 7.72 12.67 26.69
CA MET A 1 6.61 12.24 25.81
C MET A 1 6.73 13.09 24.57
N THR A 2 7.14 12.51 23.45
CA THR A 2 7.20 13.24 22.17
C THR A 2 5.78 13.45 21.69
N ASP A 3 5.34 14.71 21.61
CA ASP A 3 4.05 15.05 21.02
C ASP A 3 4.03 14.57 19.57
N THR A 4 3.13 13.64 19.26
CA THR A 4 2.99 13.09 17.91
C THR A 4 2.01 13.97 17.16
N VAL A 5 2.55 14.97 16.45
CA VAL A 5 1.74 15.85 15.60
C VAL A 5 1.36 15.09 14.33
N VAL A 6 0.07 14.90 14.10
CA VAL A 6 -0.47 14.31 12.86
C VAL A 6 -0.80 15.44 11.88
N TYR A 7 -0.25 15.37 10.68
CA TYR A 7 -0.51 16.34 9.61
C TYR A 7 -1.59 15.82 8.66
N PRO A 8 -2.57 16.65 8.27
CA PRO A 8 -3.57 16.26 7.29
C PRO A 8 -2.94 16.06 5.92
N ILE A 9 -3.55 15.21 5.11
CA ILE A 9 -3.16 14.99 3.71
C ILE A 9 -3.53 16.26 2.93
N PRO A 10 -2.59 16.90 2.22
CA PRO A 10 -2.91 18.09 1.42
C PRO A 10 -3.81 17.75 0.22
N ASP A 11 -4.68 18.68 -0.19
CA ASP A 11 -5.67 18.45 -1.26
C ASP A 11 -5.07 18.03 -2.63
N HIS A 12 -3.85 18.48 -2.92
CA HIS A 12 -3.14 18.13 -4.16
C HIS A 12 -2.65 16.67 -4.21
N PHE A 13 -2.75 15.91 -3.10
CA PHE A 13 -2.46 14.48 -3.06
C PHE A 13 -3.63 13.60 -3.48
N SER A 14 -4.74 14.20 -3.92
CA SER A 14 -5.90 13.45 -4.47
C SER A 14 -5.56 12.57 -5.67
N GLU A 15 -4.49 12.88 -6.41
CA GLU A 15 -3.99 12.08 -7.55
C GLU A 15 -3.00 10.98 -7.16
N ALA A 16 -2.74 10.78 -5.86
CA ALA A 16 -1.81 9.75 -5.41
C ALA A 16 -2.29 8.34 -5.83
N HIS A 17 -1.34 7.47 -6.16
CA HIS A 17 -1.64 6.08 -6.57
C HIS A 17 -2.32 5.24 -5.48
N VAL A 18 -2.23 5.67 -4.22
CA VAL A 18 -2.81 5.01 -3.06
C VAL A 18 -3.51 6.04 -2.18
N THR A 19 -4.81 5.83 -1.93
CA THR A 19 -5.59 6.57 -0.94
C THR A 19 -5.55 5.87 0.42
N PRO A 20 -5.93 6.53 1.52
CA PRO A 20 -6.00 5.90 2.84
C PRO A 20 -6.86 4.63 2.86
N GLU A 21 -8.00 4.64 2.19
CA GLU A 21 -8.93 3.50 2.12
C GLU A 21 -8.31 2.33 1.35
N ARG A 22 -7.62 2.65 0.24
CA ARG A 22 -6.89 1.66 -0.55
C ARG A 22 -5.74 1.06 0.26
N TYR A 23 -4.99 1.89 0.98
CA TYR A 23 -3.93 1.43 1.88
C TYR A 23 -4.48 0.46 2.93
N HIS A 24 -5.56 0.82 3.63
CA HIS A 24 -6.15 -0.05 4.65
C HIS A 24 -6.61 -1.39 4.09
N THR A 25 -7.14 -1.40 2.87
CA THR A 25 -7.57 -2.63 2.20
C THR A 25 -6.38 -3.51 1.83
N LEU A 26 -5.38 -2.95 1.16
CA LEU A 26 -4.16 -3.66 0.76
C LEU A 26 -3.39 -4.18 1.98
N TYR A 27 -3.29 -3.36 3.03
CA TYR A 27 -2.62 -3.75 4.27
C TYR A 27 -3.33 -4.92 4.96
N ARG A 28 -4.66 -4.87 5.05
CA ARG A 28 -5.44 -6.01 5.59
C ARG A 28 -5.21 -7.27 4.78
N GLN A 29 -5.30 -7.19 3.45
CA GLN A 29 -5.06 -8.33 2.57
C GLN A 29 -3.64 -8.89 2.73
N SER A 30 -2.62 -8.04 2.87
CA SER A 30 -1.24 -8.48 3.10
C SER A 30 -1.02 -9.25 4.41
N LEU A 31 -1.92 -9.08 5.38
CA LEU A 31 -1.90 -9.82 6.66
C LEU A 31 -2.76 -11.07 6.62
N ASP A 32 -3.97 -10.97 6.07
CA ASP A 32 -4.97 -12.04 6.07
C ASP A 32 -4.69 -13.10 4.99
N ASP A 33 -4.17 -12.68 3.83
CA ASP A 33 -3.82 -13.56 2.70
C ASP A 33 -2.53 -13.05 1.99
N PRO A 34 -1.36 -13.28 2.61
CA PRO A 34 -0.09 -12.78 2.11
C PRO A 34 0.31 -13.38 0.76
N ASP A 35 0.00 -14.66 0.52
CA ASP A 35 0.40 -15.36 -0.71
C ASP A 35 -0.32 -14.77 -1.92
N THR A 36 -1.64 -14.54 -1.82
CA THR A 36 -2.40 -13.86 -2.88
C THR A 36 -1.89 -12.44 -3.09
N PHE A 37 -1.74 -11.67 -2.01
CA PHE A 37 -1.29 -10.28 -2.09
C PHE A 37 0.07 -10.16 -2.81
N TRP A 38 1.09 -10.90 -2.38
CA TRP A 38 2.42 -10.79 -2.95
C TRP A 38 2.51 -11.38 -4.35
N SER A 39 1.71 -12.39 -4.68
CA SER A 39 1.62 -12.91 -6.06
C SER A 39 1.06 -11.88 -7.03
N GLU A 40 0.07 -11.08 -6.62
CA GLU A 40 -0.44 -9.96 -7.42
C GLU A 40 0.60 -8.85 -7.57
N GLN A 41 1.28 -8.46 -6.48
CA GLN A 41 2.32 -7.43 -6.55
C GLN A 41 3.52 -7.87 -7.42
N ALA A 42 3.86 -9.15 -7.42
CA ALA A 42 4.97 -9.69 -8.20
C ALA A 42 4.75 -9.58 -9.71
N GLN A 43 3.51 -9.46 -10.19
CA GLN A 43 3.21 -9.28 -11.62
C GLN A 43 3.69 -7.94 -12.19
N LEU A 44 4.02 -6.97 -11.34
CA LEU A 44 4.59 -5.69 -11.74
C LEU A 44 6.06 -5.81 -12.21
N LEU A 45 6.70 -6.95 -11.94
CA LEU A 45 8.08 -7.20 -12.28
C LEU A 45 8.15 -8.22 -13.43
N ASP A 46 9.08 -7.98 -14.36
CA ASP A 46 9.44 -8.97 -15.38
C ASP A 46 10.45 -9.96 -14.78
N TRP A 47 9.98 -11.18 -14.51
CA TRP A 47 10.81 -12.23 -13.94
C TRP A 47 11.53 -13.03 -15.02
N HIS A 48 12.82 -13.27 -14.81
CA HIS A 48 13.61 -14.19 -15.64
C HIS A 48 14.03 -15.40 -14.81
N SER A 49 13.88 -16.58 -15.40
CA SER A 49 14.45 -17.83 -14.88
C SER A 49 15.76 -18.14 -15.61
N PRO A 50 16.73 -18.80 -14.95
CA PRO A 50 17.99 -19.20 -15.57
C PRO A 50 17.81 -20.06 -16.82
#